data_AF-A0A5J4SY11-F1
#
_entry.id   AF-A0A5J4SY11-F1
#
_cell.length_a   1.000
_cell.length_b   1.000
_cell.length_c   1.000
_cell.angle_alpha   90.00
_cell.angle_beta   90.00
_cell.angle_gamma   90.00
#
_symmetry.space_group_name_H-M   'P 1'
#
loop_
_entity.id
_entity.type
_entity.pdbx_description
1 polymer ?
#
loop_
_entity_poly.entity_id
_entity_poly.type
_entity_poly.pdbx_seq_one_letter_code
_entity_poly.pdbx_strand_id
1 'polypeptide(L)'
;MEKSETEPNQTVIFLGLEWNLANATIKTKPKKCLLLLHDLYNMRRWIKTGSGITVKQTAKLIRKLNYLRQQFQEASLFLNILDHQKALAAGLRGCNITMIMNKIAIPDINWWITKLRANILTQLIQIPPQMIMTTDAAPSGWGSTLEKELEMIAVAHGTGNKRQAKLSSNYREIKAITQGLRSFAKTLKNLRVRSLAIRSDNSTAVFDIRKWRASTSLIKEIKQVHQTTEKLGIQIQITHLPGVKNEIADALSRLSGAGDYKLKEKIFRQTCLQMNLNLTIDLFSQYFNNLLPRFMSTIRGHGETATDALN
;
A
#
# COMPACT_ATOMS: atom_id res chain seq x y z
N MET A 1 -20.98 1.68 36.31
CA MET A 1 -20.51 2.76 35.41
C MET A 1 -21.75 3.34 34.78
N GLU A 2 -22.12 4.56 35.18
CA GLU A 2 -23.11 5.36 34.45
C GLU A 2 -22.64 5.46 32.99
N LYS A 3 -23.53 5.12 32.06
CA LYS A 3 -23.23 5.03 30.63
C LYS A 3 -23.41 6.37 29.90
N SER A 4 -23.95 7.39 30.57
CA SER A 4 -24.21 8.71 30.02
C SER A 4 -23.65 9.79 30.94
N GLU A 5 -22.89 10.72 30.35
CA GLU A 5 -22.60 12.03 30.93
C GLU A 5 -23.77 12.95 30.54
N THR A 6 -24.48 13.49 31.53
CA THR A 6 -25.64 14.39 31.34
C THR A 6 -25.27 15.86 31.33
N GLU A 7 -24.05 16.19 31.73
CA GLU A 7 -23.51 17.54 31.69
C GLU A 7 -22.70 17.75 30.40
N PRO A 8 -22.89 18.87 29.69
CA PRO A 8 -22.16 19.15 28.46
C PRO A 8 -20.67 19.32 28.74
N ASN A 9 -19.85 18.42 28.19
CA ASN A 9 -18.39 18.46 28.30
C ASN A 9 -17.74 18.36 26.91
N GLN A 10 -16.65 19.08 26.71
CA GLN A 10 -15.87 19.03 25.46
C GLN A 10 -14.97 17.80 25.37
N THR A 11 -14.71 17.13 26.50
CA THR A 11 -13.99 15.87 26.56
C THR A 11 -14.85 14.81 27.21
N VAL A 12 -15.16 13.74 26.48
CA VAL A 12 -16.04 12.67 26.96
C VAL A 12 -15.28 11.34 26.96
N ILE A 13 -15.48 10.56 28.03
CA ILE A 13 -14.98 9.19 28.08
C ILE A 13 -16.10 8.27 27.62
N PHE A 14 -16.10 7.96 26.34
CA PHE A 14 -17.02 6.99 25.79
C PHE A 14 -16.28 5.75 25.34
N LEU A 15 -16.78 4.59 25.76
CA LEU A 15 -16.20 3.32 25.34
C LEU A 15 -14.69 3.22 25.71
N GLY A 16 -14.24 3.79 26.83
CA GLY A 16 -12.83 3.72 27.23
C GLY A 16 -11.83 4.32 26.22
N LEU A 17 -12.34 5.15 25.32
CA LEU A 17 -11.62 6.10 24.50
C LEU A 17 -11.91 7.50 25.06
N GLU A 18 -10.95 8.39 24.92
CA GLU A 18 -11.09 9.80 25.25
C GLU A 18 -11.40 10.53 23.96
N TRP A 19 -12.57 11.16 23.93
CA TRP A 19 -13.08 11.91 22.79
C TRP A 19 -12.97 13.39 23.10
N ASN A 20 -12.20 14.12 22.31
CA ASN A 20 -12.19 15.58 22.35
C ASN A 20 -13.09 16.09 21.23
N LEU A 21 -14.27 16.55 21.61
CA LEU A 21 -15.33 17.00 20.69
C LEU A 21 -14.99 18.37 20.07
N ALA A 22 -14.25 19.23 20.77
CA ALA A 22 -13.84 20.53 20.26
C ALA A 22 -12.92 20.42 19.03
N ASN A 23 -11.99 19.47 19.05
CA ASN A 23 -11.02 19.25 17.97
C ASN A 23 -11.34 18.03 17.09
N ALA A 24 -12.44 17.33 17.37
CA ALA A 24 -12.82 16.07 16.73
C ALA A 24 -11.68 15.04 16.71
N THR A 25 -11.08 14.78 17.88
CA THR A 25 -9.96 13.84 18.03
C THR A 25 -10.28 12.71 19.01
N ILE A 26 -9.65 11.56 18.80
CA ILE A 26 -9.77 10.38 19.67
C ILE A 26 -8.39 9.95 20.14
N LYS A 27 -8.30 9.55 21.40
CA LYS A 27 -7.12 8.89 21.96
C LYS A 27 -7.50 7.76 22.92
N THR A 28 -6.70 6.69 22.94
CA THR A 28 -6.89 5.60 23.91
C THR A 28 -6.35 6.00 25.27
N LYS A 29 -7.09 5.69 26.33
CA LYS A 29 -6.66 5.95 27.70
C LYS A 29 -5.31 5.29 28.02
N PRO A 30 -4.37 5.98 28.70
CA PRO A 30 -3.06 5.44 29.06
C PRO A 30 -3.13 4.09 29.79
N LYS A 31 -4.03 3.95 30.78
CA LYS A 31 -4.22 2.69 31.52
C LYS A 31 -4.60 1.52 30.61
N LYS A 32 -5.42 1.76 29.59
CA LYS A 32 -5.82 0.73 28.61
C LYS A 32 -4.66 0.38 27.68
N CYS A 33 -3.87 1.37 27.24
CA CYS A 33 -2.65 1.13 26.47
C CYS A 33 -1.66 0.24 27.23
N LEU A 34 -1.42 0.50 28.52
CA LEU A 34 -0.51 -0.31 29.34
C LEU A 34 -0.94 -1.79 29.43
N LEU A 35 -2.23 -2.05 29.64
CA LEU A 35 -2.76 -3.42 29.68
C LEU A 35 -2.61 -4.14 28.33
N LEU A 36 -2.84 -3.44 27.22
CA LEU A 36 -2.69 -4.02 25.88
C LEU A 36 -1.22 -4.24 25.52
N LEU A 37 -0.33 -3.33 25.93
CA LEU A 37 1.11 -3.50 25.77
C LEU A 37 1.60 -4.74 26.51
N HIS A 38 1.16 -4.94 27.75
CA HIS A 38 1.47 -6.16 28.50
C HIS A 38 1.01 -7.43 27.76
N ASP A 39 -0.24 -7.46 27.27
CA ASP A 39 -0.75 -8.60 26.49
C ASP A 39 0.07 -8.83 25.20
N LEU A 40 0.46 -7.77 24.49
CA LEU A 40 1.28 -7.84 23.28
C LEU A 40 2.72 -8.31 23.54
N TYR A 41 3.34 -7.90 24.66
CA TYR A 41 4.67 -8.40 25.04
C TYR A 41 4.63 -9.88 25.35
N ASN A 42 3.62 -10.34 26.08
CA ASN A 42 3.43 -11.77 26.35
C ASN A 42 3.20 -12.54 25.05
N MET A 43 2.35 -12.01 24.16
CA MET A 43 2.12 -12.60 22.84
C MET A 43 3.41 -12.71 22.03
N ARG A 44 4.20 -11.62 21.96
CA ARG A 44 5.49 -11.59 21.27
C ARG A 44 6.48 -12.60 21.86
N ARG A 45 6.52 -12.72 23.19
CA ARG A 45 7.37 -13.68 23.91
C ARG A 45 7.00 -15.10 23.53
N TRP A 46 5.72 -15.47 23.65
CA TRP A 46 5.23 -16.82 23.31
C TRP A 46 5.51 -17.20 21.85
N ILE A 47 5.30 -16.28 20.90
CA ILE A 47 5.63 -16.51 19.48
C ILE A 47 7.13 -16.75 19.29
N LYS A 48 7.98 -15.98 19.99
CA LYS A 48 9.45 -16.13 19.88
C LYS A 48 9.94 -17.46 20.44
N THR A 49 9.40 -17.88 21.59
CA THR A 49 9.78 -19.12 22.29
C THR A 49 9.08 -20.35 21.76
N GLY A 50 8.14 -20.22 20.81
CA GLY A 50 7.36 -21.35 20.29
C GLY A 50 6.39 -21.93 21.33
N SER A 51 6.01 -21.14 22.34
CA SER A 51 5.08 -21.58 23.38
C SER A 51 3.67 -21.72 22.81
N GLY A 52 2.93 -22.73 23.29
CA GLY A 52 1.53 -22.92 22.92
C GLY A 52 0.64 -21.79 23.42
N ILE A 53 -0.23 -21.28 22.56
CA ILE A 53 -1.17 -20.18 22.85
C ILE A 53 -2.57 -20.65 22.50
N THR A 54 -3.54 -20.50 23.39
CA THR A 54 -4.90 -20.96 23.11
C THR A 54 -5.60 -20.08 22.05
N VAL A 55 -6.44 -20.69 21.21
CA VAL A 55 -7.33 -19.97 20.28
C VAL A 55 -8.11 -18.87 21.00
N LYS A 56 -8.65 -19.18 22.18
CA LYS A 56 -9.40 -18.23 23.03
C LYS A 56 -8.56 -17.04 23.49
N GLN A 57 -7.31 -17.23 23.89
CA GLN A 57 -6.40 -16.13 24.25
C GLN A 57 -6.15 -15.21 23.05
N THR A 58 -5.83 -15.77 21.89
CA THR A 58 -5.62 -15.01 20.65
C THR A 58 -6.88 -14.25 20.24
N ALA A 59 -8.06 -14.89 20.29
CA ALA A 59 -9.34 -14.25 20.00
C ALA A 59 -9.64 -13.07 20.93
N LYS A 60 -9.36 -13.23 22.23
CA LYS A 60 -9.54 -12.17 23.23
C LYS A 60 -8.64 -10.97 22.92
N LEU A 61 -7.37 -11.19 22.58
CA LEU A 61 -6.45 -10.13 22.19
C LEU A 61 -6.91 -9.42 20.90
N ILE A 62 -7.26 -10.17 19.85
CA ILE A 62 -7.75 -9.61 18.59
C ILE A 62 -8.98 -8.73 18.83
N ARG A 63 -9.95 -9.19 19.66
CA ARG A 63 -11.14 -8.40 20.00
C ARG A 63 -10.77 -7.10 20.72
N LYS A 64 -9.83 -7.16 21.67
CA LYS A 64 -9.33 -5.97 22.38
C LYS A 64 -8.65 -4.97 21.45
N LEU A 65 -7.88 -5.44 20.46
CA LEU A 65 -7.19 -4.59 19.49
C LEU A 65 -8.12 -4.03 18.41
N ASN A 66 -9.08 -4.83 17.93
CA ASN A 66 -10.11 -4.39 16.99
C ASN A 66 -10.94 -3.22 17.52
N TYR A 67 -11.10 -3.16 18.84
CA TYR A 67 -11.74 -2.04 19.51
C TYR A 67 -11.06 -0.68 19.22
N LEU A 68 -9.76 -0.68 18.98
CA LEU A 68 -8.98 0.52 18.73
C LEU A 68 -9.03 0.96 17.26
N ARG A 69 -9.82 0.30 16.41
CA ARG A 69 -9.93 0.63 14.98
C ARG A 69 -10.45 2.05 14.73
N GLN A 70 -11.20 2.62 15.67
CA GLN A 70 -11.64 4.02 15.60
C GLN A 70 -10.46 4.99 15.67
N GLN A 71 -9.43 4.68 16.46
CA GLN A 71 -8.19 5.47 16.51
C GLN A 71 -7.21 5.05 15.40
N PHE A 72 -7.06 3.75 15.14
CA PHE A 72 -6.14 3.21 14.13
C PHE A 72 -6.92 2.57 12.99
N GLN A 73 -7.24 3.32 11.94
CA GLN A 73 -8.08 2.81 10.85
C GLN A 73 -7.48 1.57 10.16
N GLU A 74 -6.15 1.46 10.19
CA GLU A 74 -5.35 0.40 9.59
C GLU A 74 -5.15 -0.80 10.51
N ALA A 75 -5.76 -0.79 11.71
CA ALA A 75 -5.71 -1.89 12.67
C ALA A 75 -5.97 -3.26 12.04
N SER A 76 -6.94 -3.35 11.13
CA SER A 76 -7.30 -4.59 10.46
C SER A 76 -6.15 -5.20 9.64
N LEU A 77 -5.27 -4.36 9.09
CA LEU A 77 -4.11 -4.77 8.29
C LEU A 77 -3.12 -5.58 9.14
N PHE A 78 -2.93 -5.16 10.38
CA PHE A 78 -1.99 -5.73 11.35
C PHE A 78 -2.65 -6.73 12.31
N LEU A 79 -3.92 -7.06 12.09
CA LEU A 79 -4.61 -8.17 12.77
C LEU A 79 -4.80 -9.38 11.87
N ASN A 80 -4.64 -9.20 10.55
CA ASN A 80 -4.97 -10.21 9.56
C ASN A 80 -4.19 -11.53 9.75
N ILE A 81 -2.88 -11.44 10.02
CA ILE A 81 -2.04 -12.63 10.24
C ILE A 81 -2.47 -13.40 11.50
N LEU A 82 -2.77 -12.68 12.59
CA LEU A 82 -3.24 -13.28 13.84
C LEU A 82 -4.61 -13.93 13.65
N ASP A 83 -5.53 -13.24 12.97
CA ASP A 83 -6.89 -13.71 12.75
C ASP A 83 -6.92 -14.95 11.85
N HIS A 84 -6.12 -14.96 10.79
CA HIS A 84 -5.98 -16.10 9.88
C HIS A 84 -5.44 -17.34 10.60
N GLN A 85 -4.32 -17.22 11.32
CA GLN A 85 -3.74 -18.36 12.06
C GLN A 85 -4.69 -18.87 13.14
N LYS A 86 -5.35 -17.94 13.87
CA LYS A 86 -6.40 -18.30 14.82
C LYS A 86 -7.54 -19.06 14.15
N ALA A 87 -8.04 -18.57 13.01
CA ALA A 87 -9.18 -19.17 12.31
C ALA A 87 -8.85 -20.59 11.83
N LEU A 88 -7.66 -20.80 11.27
CA LEU A 88 -7.18 -22.13 10.90
C LEU A 88 -7.14 -23.09 12.10
N ALA A 89 -6.57 -22.66 13.23
CA ALA A 89 -6.51 -23.48 14.44
C ALA A 89 -7.90 -23.79 15.01
N ALA A 90 -8.81 -22.81 15.01
CA ALA A 90 -10.17 -22.97 15.49
C ALA A 90 -10.96 -23.99 14.66
N GLY A 91 -10.83 -23.94 13.33
CA GLY A 91 -11.54 -24.82 12.39
C GLY A 91 -11.15 -26.29 12.49
N LEU A 92 -9.94 -26.59 12.99
CA LEU A 92 -9.50 -27.98 13.12
C LEU A 92 -10.13 -28.68 14.31
N ARG A 93 -10.22 -28.03 15.48
CA ARG A 93 -10.53 -28.74 16.74
C ARG A 93 -11.18 -27.88 17.86
N GLY A 94 -11.57 -26.62 17.61
CA GLY A 94 -12.31 -25.78 18.58
C GLY A 94 -11.49 -24.78 19.41
N CYS A 95 -12.17 -23.97 20.24
CA CYS A 95 -11.61 -22.74 20.84
C CYS A 95 -10.66 -22.92 22.03
N ASN A 96 -10.61 -24.10 22.67
CA ASN A 96 -9.77 -24.34 23.86
C ASN A 96 -8.38 -24.86 23.51
N ILE A 97 -8.08 -25.06 22.24
CA ILE A 97 -6.84 -25.69 21.81
C ILE A 97 -5.70 -24.71 21.71
N THR A 98 -4.52 -25.19 22.08
CA THR A 98 -3.24 -24.51 21.93
C THR A 98 -2.73 -24.62 20.50
N MET A 99 -2.30 -23.49 19.94
CA MET A 99 -1.62 -23.39 18.67
C MET A 99 -0.22 -22.82 18.89
N ILE A 100 0.72 -23.21 18.03
CA ILE A 100 2.00 -22.52 17.93
C ILE A 100 1.86 -21.50 16.81
N MET A 101 1.99 -20.22 17.18
CA MET A 101 1.85 -19.13 16.23
C MET A 101 3.15 -18.89 15.47
N ASN A 102 3.05 -18.74 14.16
CA ASN A 102 4.19 -18.51 13.28
C ASN A 102 4.83 -17.14 13.54
N LYS A 103 6.17 -17.10 13.56
CA LYS A 103 7.00 -15.90 13.71
C LYS A 103 6.71 -14.80 12.68
N ILE A 104 6.04 -15.11 11.57
CA ILE A 104 5.51 -14.15 10.59
C ILE A 104 4.57 -13.10 11.23
N ALA A 105 3.95 -13.38 12.38
CA ALA A 105 3.12 -12.42 13.11
C ALA A 105 3.92 -11.36 13.91
N ILE A 106 5.22 -11.58 14.15
CA ILE A 106 6.04 -10.69 14.99
C ILE A 106 6.08 -9.24 14.48
N PRO A 107 6.25 -8.95 13.17
CA PRO A 107 6.22 -7.59 12.66
C PRO A 107 4.92 -6.86 12.98
N ASP A 108 3.77 -7.55 12.92
CA ASP A 108 2.46 -6.97 13.20
C ASP A 108 2.28 -6.67 14.69
N ILE A 109 2.76 -7.59 15.55
CA ILE A 109 2.81 -7.35 17.00
C ILE A 109 3.72 -6.15 17.33
N ASN A 110 4.87 -6.02 16.68
CA ASN A 110 5.76 -4.87 16.89
C ASN A 110 5.11 -3.57 16.43
N TRP A 111 4.40 -3.58 15.30
CA TRP A 111 3.65 -2.42 14.84
C TRP A 111 2.62 -1.96 15.87
N TRP A 112 1.86 -2.90 16.45
CA TRP A 112 0.91 -2.60 17.52
C TRP A 112 1.58 -2.02 18.76
N ILE A 113 2.72 -2.59 19.18
CA ILE A 113 3.50 -2.06 20.32
C ILE A 113 3.95 -0.62 20.04
N THR A 114 4.44 -0.32 18.84
CA THR A 114 4.86 1.03 18.45
C THR A 114 3.69 2.02 18.47
N LYS A 115 2.55 1.66 17.87
CA LYS A 115 1.36 2.53 17.81
C LYS A 115 0.78 2.81 19.20
N LEU A 116 0.71 1.80 20.07
CA LEU A 116 0.23 1.96 21.45
C LEU A 116 1.18 2.74 22.34
N ARG A 117 2.50 2.62 22.13
CA ARG A 117 3.50 3.43 22.86
C ARG A 117 3.41 4.90 22.48
N ALA A 118 3.31 5.19 21.17
CA ALA A 118 3.18 6.55 20.69
C ALA A 118 1.84 7.17 21.13
N ASN A 119 0.76 6.37 21.10
CA ASN A 119 -0.60 6.75 21.45
C ASN A 119 -0.99 8.13 20.90
N ILE A 120 -0.63 8.37 19.64
CA ILE A 120 -0.87 9.64 18.96
C ILE A 120 -2.38 9.78 18.79
N LEU A 121 -2.89 10.97 19.07
CA LEU A 121 -4.30 11.28 18.82
C LEU A 121 -4.63 11.12 17.33
N THR A 122 -5.84 10.70 17.03
CA THR A 122 -6.32 10.59 15.65
C THR A 122 -7.37 11.66 15.40
N GLN A 123 -7.20 12.43 14.33
CA GLN A 123 -8.19 13.38 13.86
C GLN A 123 -9.29 12.64 13.08
N LEU A 124 -10.55 12.90 13.41
CA LEU A 124 -11.70 12.25 12.78
C LEU A 124 -12.14 12.93 11.49
N ILE A 125 -11.89 14.24 11.38
CA ILE A 125 -12.26 15.03 10.21
C ILE A 125 -11.43 14.56 9.03
N GLN A 126 -12.10 14.09 7.97
CA GLN A 126 -11.46 13.73 6.72
C GLN A 126 -11.11 15.00 5.95
N ILE A 127 -9.84 15.15 5.56
CA ILE A 127 -9.42 16.27 4.71
C ILE A 127 -9.94 15.99 3.29
N PRO A 128 -10.66 16.94 2.65
CA PRO A 128 -11.06 16.81 1.25
C PRO A 128 -9.84 16.55 0.35
N PRO A 129 -9.95 15.64 -0.63
CA PRO A 129 -8.83 15.32 -1.50
C PRO A 129 -8.43 16.55 -2.33
N GLN A 130 -7.14 16.87 -2.33
CA GLN A 130 -6.58 18.03 -3.05
C GLN A 130 -6.14 17.66 -4.47
N MET A 131 -5.91 16.37 -4.71
CA MET A 131 -5.51 15.80 -5.99
C MET A 131 -6.18 14.46 -6.18
N ILE A 132 -6.20 14.01 -7.44
CA ILE A 132 -6.76 12.73 -7.84
C ILE A 132 -5.67 11.96 -8.56
N MET A 133 -5.37 10.76 -8.07
CA MET A 133 -4.52 9.80 -8.75
C MET A 133 -5.40 8.69 -9.31
N THR A 134 -5.33 8.46 -10.61
CA THR A 134 -6.02 7.34 -11.26
C THR A 134 -4.99 6.29 -11.66
N THR A 135 -5.32 5.01 -11.53
CA THR A 135 -4.40 3.90 -11.80
C THR A 135 -5.08 2.79 -12.58
N ASP A 136 -4.27 2.06 -13.33
CA ASP A 136 -4.68 0.84 -14.03
C ASP A 136 -3.50 -0.12 -14.16
N ALA A 137 -3.78 -1.42 -14.29
CA ALA A 137 -2.80 -2.46 -14.43
C ALA A 137 -3.19 -3.53 -15.46
N ALA A 138 -2.39 -3.63 -16.52
CA ALA A 138 -2.47 -4.69 -17.51
C ALA A 138 -1.39 -5.77 -17.28
N PRO A 139 -1.43 -6.90 -18.02
CA PRO A 139 -0.32 -7.85 -17.98
C PRO A 139 0.99 -7.27 -18.53
N SER A 140 0.88 -6.30 -19.44
CA SER A 140 2.00 -5.57 -20.07
C SER A 140 2.68 -4.58 -19.15
N GLY A 141 1.96 -3.99 -18.19
CA GLY A 141 2.44 -2.87 -17.41
C GLY A 141 1.40 -2.27 -16.48
N TRP A 142 1.74 -1.11 -15.93
CA TRP A 142 0.88 -0.31 -15.08
C TRP A 142 0.93 1.15 -15.56
N GLY A 143 -0.20 1.83 -15.40
CA GLY A 143 -0.39 3.22 -15.77
C GLY A 143 -0.97 4.01 -14.62
N SER A 144 -0.61 5.27 -14.51
CA SER A 144 -1.17 6.17 -13.53
C SER A 144 -1.14 7.62 -13.99
N THR A 145 -2.20 8.35 -13.65
CA THR A 145 -2.33 9.77 -13.87
C THR A 145 -2.44 10.50 -12.54
N LEU A 146 -2.02 11.76 -12.51
CA LEU A 146 -2.20 12.66 -11.39
C LEU A 146 -2.84 13.96 -11.89
N GLU A 147 -3.97 14.31 -11.28
CA GLU A 147 -4.79 15.47 -11.64
C GLU A 147 -4.95 16.41 -10.45
N LYS A 148 -4.98 17.70 -10.73
CA LYS A 148 -5.34 18.76 -9.78
C LYS A 148 -6.38 19.66 -10.46
N GLU A 149 -7.52 19.90 -9.81
CA GLU A 149 -8.58 20.78 -10.34
C GLU A 149 -9.04 20.41 -11.77
N LEU A 150 -9.07 19.09 -12.06
CA LEU A 150 -9.38 18.50 -13.39
C LEU A 150 -8.32 18.69 -14.47
N GLU A 151 -7.18 19.31 -14.14
CA GLU A 151 -6.03 19.40 -15.02
C GLU A 151 -5.04 18.27 -14.76
N MET A 152 -4.58 17.63 -15.83
CA MET A 152 -3.55 16.59 -15.78
C MET A 152 -2.19 17.24 -15.47
N ILE A 153 -1.60 16.90 -14.33
CA ILE A 153 -0.31 17.49 -13.91
C ILE A 153 0.87 16.54 -14.11
N ALA A 154 0.63 15.23 -14.11
CA ALA A 154 1.67 14.24 -14.34
C ALA A 154 1.07 12.90 -14.77
N VAL A 155 1.84 12.15 -15.56
CA VAL A 155 1.56 10.75 -15.89
C VAL A 155 2.76 9.90 -15.53
N ALA A 156 2.51 8.64 -15.19
CA ALA A 156 3.54 7.65 -14.93
C ALA A 156 3.08 6.30 -15.47
N HIS A 157 4.01 5.55 -16.04
CA HIS A 157 3.75 4.18 -16.46
C HIS A 157 5.01 3.34 -16.26
N GLY A 158 4.87 2.03 -16.37
CA GLY A 158 6.01 1.13 -16.38
C GLY A 158 5.64 -0.26 -16.84
N THR A 159 6.65 -0.98 -17.33
CA THR A 159 6.47 -2.32 -17.87
C THR A 159 6.37 -3.36 -16.75
N GLY A 160 5.52 -4.36 -16.98
CA GLY A 160 5.32 -5.49 -16.09
C GLY A 160 6.42 -6.52 -16.28
N ASN A 161 7.01 -7.01 -15.19
CA ASN A 161 7.88 -8.18 -15.29
C ASN A 161 7.05 -9.42 -15.70
N LYS A 162 7.57 -10.30 -16.55
CA LYS A 162 6.96 -11.59 -16.93
C LYS A 162 6.40 -12.39 -15.75
N ARG A 163 7.02 -12.30 -14.56
CA ARG A 163 6.51 -12.94 -13.34
C ARG A 163 5.25 -12.25 -12.79
N GLN A 164 5.20 -10.92 -12.83
CA GLN A 164 4.07 -10.13 -12.36
C GLN A 164 2.86 -10.21 -13.30
N ALA A 165 3.11 -10.33 -14.61
CA ALA A 165 2.06 -10.53 -15.61
C ALA A 165 1.17 -11.76 -15.33
N LYS A 166 1.73 -12.79 -14.68
CA LYS A 166 1.03 -14.02 -14.29
C LYS A 166 0.27 -13.93 -12.96
N LEU A 167 0.41 -12.83 -12.23
CA LEU A 167 -0.30 -12.61 -10.97
C LEU A 167 -1.72 -12.09 -11.24
N SER A 168 -2.58 -12.25 -10.23
CA SER A 168 -3.98 -11.84 -10.33
C SER A 168 -4.13 -10.35 -10.68
N SER A 169 -5.23 -9.98 -11.32
CA SER A 169 -5.57 -8.58 -11.59
C SER A 169 -5.54 -7.75 -10.30
N ASN A 170 -6.11 -8.26 -9.21
CA ASN A 170 -6.11 -7.58 -7.91
C ASN A 170 -4.69 -7.30 -7.40
N TYR A 171 -3.76 -8.24 -7.59
CA TYR A 171 -2.35 -8.01 -7.24
C TYR A 171 -1.76 -6.87 -8.08
N ARG A 172 -1.95 -6.94 -9.40
CA ARG A 172 -1.39 -5.96 -10.34
C ARG A 172 -1.93 -4.56 -10.07
N GLU A 173 -3.21 -4.44 -9.75
CA GLU A 173 -3.88 -3.19 -9.39
C GLU A 173 -3.35 -2.57 -8.09
N ILE A 174 -3.27 -3.34 -7.01
CA ILE A 174 -2.68 -2.85 -5.75
C ILE A 174 -1.22 -2.43 -5.97
N LYS A 175 -0.51 -3.13 -6.88
CA LYS A 175 0.86 -2.76 -7.25
C LYS A 175 0.93 -1.47 -8.05
N ALA A 176 0.04 -1.28 -9.03
CA ALA A 176 -0.07 -0.03 -9.80
C ALA A 176 -0.32 1.16 -8.88
N ILE A 177 -1.21 1.02 -7.88
CA ILE A 177 -1.43 2.04 -6.84
C ILE A 177 -0.13 2.38 -6.09
N THR A 178 0.62 1.36 -5.66
CA THR A 178 1.89 1.59 -4.97
C THR A 178 2.91 2.29 -5.87
N GLN A 179 2.94 1.96 -7.16
CA GLN A 179 3.87 2.55 -8.11
C GLN A 179 3.50 3.98 -8.49
N GLY A 180 2.21 4.28 -8.72
CA GLY A 180 1.72 5.65 -8.91
C GLY A 180 2.08 6.56 -7.72
N LEU A 181 1.81 6.10 -6.49
CA LEU A 181 2.19 6.83 -5.27
C LEU A 181 3.69 7.14 -5.19
N ARG A 182 4.54 6.20 -5.62
CA ARG A 182 6.00 6.38 -5.64
C ARG A 182 6.45 7.33 -6.73
N SER A 183 5.92 7.19 -7.94
CA SER A 183 6.26 8.07 -9.07
C SER A 183 5.91 9.52 -8.78
N PHE A 184 4.78 9.76 -8.13
CA PHE A 184 4.33 11.11 -7.78
C PHE A 184 4.81 11.60 -6.42
N ALA A 185 5.63 10.83 -5.70
CA ALA A 185 6.07 11.16 -4.34
C ALA A 185 6.71 12.55 -4.23
N LYS A 186 7.55 12.93 -5.21
CA LYS A 186 8.21 14.25 -5.23
C LYS A 186 7.19 15.37 -5.44
N THR A 187 6.30 15.21 -6.41
CA THR A 187 5.24 16.17 -6.73
C THR A 187 4.30 16.39 -5.55
N LEU A 188 3.82 15.30 -4.93
CA LEU A 188 2.95 15.34 -3.76
C LEU A 188 3.59 16.07 -2.58
N LYS A 189 4.89 15.83 -2.33
CA LYS A 189 5.65 16.53 -1.27
C LYS A 189 5.86 18.00 -1.58
N ASN A 190 6.27 18.33 -2.80
CA ASN A 190 6.52 19.71 -3.21
C ASN A 190 5.26 20.57 -3.12
N LEU A 191 4.13 20.02 -3.54
CA LEU A 191 2.83 20.67 -3.48
C LEU A 191 2.16 20.56 -2.10
N ARG A 192 2.86 19.98 -1.11
CA ARG A 192 2.41 19.83 0.28
C ARG A 192 1.00 19.23 0.40
N VAL A 193 0.72 18.24 -0.46
CA VAL A 193 -0.56 17.52 -0.46
C VAL A 193 -0.71 16.77 0.86
N ARG A 194 -1.86 16.91 1.50
CA ARG A 194 -2.26 16.22 2.72
C ARG A 194 -3.32 15.14 2.48
N SER A 195 -4.09 15.26 1.39
CA SER A 195 -5.16 14.31 1.06
C SER A 195 -5.20 14.02 -0.44
N LEU A 196 -5.23 12.73 -0.80
CA LEU A 196 -5.21 12.25 -2.17
C LEU A 196 -6.41 11.31 -2.41
N ALA A 197 -7.19 11.60 -3.45
CA ALA A 197 -8.16 10.63 -3.96
C ALA A 197 -7.44 9.63 -4.87
N ILE A 198 -7.69 8.33 -4.68
CA ILE A 198 -7.19 7.26 -5.54
C ILE A 198 -8.36 6.61 -6.26
N ARG A 199 -8.24 6.44 -7.57
CA ARG A 199 -9.25 5.82 -8.44
C ARG A 199 -8.64 4.61 -9.15
N SER A 200 -9.37 3.49 -9.12
CA SER A 200 -9.03 2.24 -9.82
C SER A 200 -10.31 1.56 -10.28
N ASP A 201 -10.23 0.84 -11.39
CA ASP A 201 -11.35 0.04 -11.93
C ASP A 201 -11.54 -1.30 -11.20
N ASN A 202 -10.59 -1.68 -10.35
CA ASN A 202 -10.64 -2.92 -9.63
C ASN A 202 -11.34 -2.75 -8.28
N SER A 203 -12.64 -3.02 -8.29
CA SER A 203 -13.50 -2.94 -7.10
C SER A 203 -13.00 -3.77 -5.91
N THR A 204 -12.30 -4.90 -6.15
CA THR A 204 -11.73 -5.72 -5.08
C THR A 204 -10.53 -5.04 -4.44
N ALA A 205 -9.60 -4.51 -5.24
CA ALA A 205 -8.47 -3.73 -4.75
C ALA A 205 -8.93 -2.49 -3.97
N VAL A 206 -9.93 -1.78 -4.50
CA VAL A 206 -10.58 -0.65 -3.85
C VAL A 206 -11.18 -1.06 -2.50
N PHE A 207 -11.93 -2.16 -2.45
CA PHE A 207 -12.54 -2.66 -1.22
C PHE A 207 -11.50 -3.06 -0.18
N ASP A 208 -10.48 -3.80 -0.60
CA ASP A 208 -9.44 -4.34 0.28
C ASP A 208 -8.61 -3.21 0.93
N ILE A 209 -8.22 -2.19 0.14
CA ILE A 209 -7.51 -1.01 0.64
C ILE A 209 -8.43 -0.18 1.54
N ARG A 210 -9.68 0.08 1.13
CA ARG A 210 -10.66 0.85 1.93
C ARG A 210 -10.91 0.21 3.30
N LYS A 211 -10.96 -1.12 3.36
CA LYS A 211 -11.15 -1.86 4.61
C LYS A 211 -9.85 -2.16 5.35
N TRP A 212 -8.70 -1.86 4.75
CA TRP A 212 -7.38 -2.27 5.23
C TRP A 212 -7.33 -3.76 5.56
N ARG A 213 -7.91 -4.60 4.69
CA ARG A 213 -8.05 -6.05 4.88
C ARG A 213 -8.03 -6.74 3.52
N ALA A 214 -7.34 -7.86 3.42
CA ALA A 214 -7.31 -8.68 2.20
C ALA A 214 -6.99 -10.14 2.51
N SER A 215 -6.91 -10.97 1.47
CA SER A 215 -6.34 -12.31 1.58
C SER A 215 -4.88 -12.28 2.05
N THR A 216 -4.40 -13.42 2.55
CA THR A 216 -2.98 -13.61 2.93
C THR A 216 -2.02 -13.41 1.76
N SER A 217 -2.46 -13.65 0.51
CA SER A 217 -1.66 -13.44 -0.70
C SER A 217 -1.46 -11.96 -1.06
N LEU A 218 -2.42 -11.08 -0.71
CA LEU A 218 -2.38 -9.66 -1.07
C LEU A 218 -1.95 -8.74 0.09
N ILE A 219 -1.98 -9.23 1.33
CA ILE A 219 -1.75 -8.39 2.52
C ILE A 219 -0.40 -7.67 2.52
N LYS A 220 0.62 -8.29 1.92
CA LYS A 220 1.96 -7.70 1.79
C LYS A 220 1.95 -6.46 0.87
N GLU A 221 1.15 -6.48 -0.19
CA GLU A 221 1.08 -5.35 -1.12
C GLU A 221 0.25 -4.20 -0.53
N ILE A 222 -0.84 -4.49 0.19
CA ILE A 222 -1.58 -3.45 0.92
C ILE A 222 -0.73 -2.80 2.01
N LYS A 223 0.12 -3.57 2.70
CA LYS A 223 1.13 -3.00 3.63
C LYS A 223 2.09 -2.05 2.92
N GLN A 224 2.45 -2.29 1.66
CA GLN A 224 3.28 -1.35 0.91
C GLN A 224 2.53 -0.07 0.54
N VAL A 225 1.24 -0.14 0.20
CA VAL A 225 0.40 1.05 0.02
C VAL A 225 0.42 1.88 1.31
N HIS A 226 0.06 1.27 2.44
CA HIS A 226 0.06 1.92 3.76
C HIS A 226 1.41 2.56 4.13
N GLN A 227 2.51 1.82 3.97
CA GLN A 227 3.84 2.35 4.26
C GLN A 227 4.21 3.52 3.36
N THR A 228 3.76 3.51 2.11
CA THR A 228 4.02 4.59 1.16
C THR A 228 3.22 5.84 1.55
N THR A 229 1.94 5.69 1.91
CA THR A 229 1.11 6.81 2.36
C THR A 229 1.58 7.39 3.70
N GLU A 230 1.99 6.54 4.66
CA GLU A 230 2.60 7.00 5.92
C GLU A 230 3.89 7.80 5.67
N LYS A 231 4.77 7.34 4.78
CA LYS A 231 6.02 8.05 4.42
C LYS A 231 5.78 9.38 3.71
N LEU A 232 4.69 9.48 2.97
CA LEU A 232 4.26 10.72 2.31
C LEU A 232 3.55 11.66 3.29
N GLY A 233 3.06 11.15 4.42
CA GLY A 233 2.25 11.93 5.37
C GLY A 233 0.88 12.32 4.80
N ILE A 234 0.33 11.50 3.90
CA ILE A 234 -0.94 11.78 3.21
C ILE A 234 -2.05 10.86 3.69
N GLN A 235 -3.24 11.44 3.79
CA GLN A 235 -4.50 10.73 3.86
C GLN A 235 -4.90 10.28 2.46
N ILE A 236 -5.46 9.07 2.33
CA ILE A 236 -5.96 8.57 1.05
C ILE A 236 -7.45 8.27 1.12
N GLN A 237 -8.15 8.55 0.01
CA GLN A 237 -9.54 8.16 -0.19
C GLN A 237 -9.62 7.35 -1.47
N ILE A 238 -9.89 6.04 -1.36
CA ILE A 238 -9.93 5.16 -2.53
C ILE A 238 -11.36 4.91 -3.01
N THR A 239 -11.58 5.07 -4.31
CA THR A 239 -12.87 4.94 -4.99
C THR A 239 -12.76 4.11 -6.25
N HIS A 240 -13.86 3.44 -6.59
CA HIS A 240 -13.95 2.67 -7.82
C HIS A 240 -14.33 3.60 -8.98
N LEU A 241 -13.61 3.49 -10.09
CA LEU A 241 -13.87 4.20 -11.34
C LEU A 241 -14.16 3.16 -12.44
N PRO A 242 -15.34 3.13 -13.07
CA PRO A 242 -15.60 2.18 -14.14
C PRO A 242 -14.54 2.25 -15.25
N GLY A 243 -14.09 1.10 -15.78
CA GLY A 243 -13.01 1.03 -16.77
C GLY A 243 -13.22 1.91 -18.02
N VAL A 244 -14.48 2.10 -18.46
CA VAL A 244 -14.85 3.01 -19.55
C VAL A 244 -14.46 4.48 -19.26
N LYS A 245 -14.35 4.86 -17.99
CA LYS A 245 -13.90 6.18 -17.56
C LYS A 245 -12.40 6.21 -17.20
N ASN A 246 -11.71 5.07 -17.30
CA ASN A 246 -10.31 4.87 -16.93
C ASN A 246 -9.37 4.82 -18.15
N GLU A 247 -9.79 5.40 -19.28
CA GLU A 247 -9.14 5.20 -20.59
C GLU A 247 -7.66 5.59 -20.60
N ILE A 248 -7.29 6.72 -19.96
CA ILE A 248 -5.90 7.19 -19.97
C ILE A 248 -5.01 6.25 -19.17
N ALA A 249 -5.43 5.84 -17.97
CA ALA A 249 -4.64 4.94 -17.15
C ALA A 249 -4.55 3.54 -17.80
N ASP A 250 -5.63 3.04 -18.40
CA ASP A 250 -5.66 1.78 -19.17
C ASP A 250 -4.72 1.84 -20.38
N ALA A 251 -4.76 2.93 -21.16
CA ALA A 251 -3.83 3.14 -22.26
C ALA A 251 -2.37 3.15 -21.77
N LEU A 252 -2.08 3.84 -20.66
CA LEU A 252 -0.75 3.86 -20.04
C LEU A 252 -0.30 2.48 -19.53
N SER A 253 -1.22 1.65 -18.99
CA SER A 253 -0.90 0.30 -18.50
C SER A 253 -0.62 -0.68 -19.64
N ARG A 254 -1.23 -0.43 -20.80
CA ARG A 254 -1.04 -1.16 -22.06
C ARG A 254 0.06 -0.58 -22.93
N LEU A 255 0.62 0.56 -22.56
CA LEU A 255 1.73 1.18 -23.25
C LEU A 255 2.98 0.31 -23.07
N SER A 256 3.12 -0.71 -23.93
CA SER A 256 4.43 -1.26 -24.26
C SER A 256 5.22 -0.11 -24.86
N GLY A 257 6.34 0.26 -24.26
CA GLY A 257 7.11 1.42 -24.69
C GLY A 257 7.37 1.35 -26.18
N ALA A 258 7.11 2.43 -26.92
CA ALA A 258 7.79 2.63 -28.18
C ALA A 258 9.29 2.66 -27.86
N GLY A 259 10.00 1.59 -28.22
CA GLY A 259 11.37 1.30 -27.78
C GLY A 259 11.56 -0.08 -27.15
N ASP A 260 10.52 -0.72 -26.59
CA ASP A 260 10.61 -2.07 -26.00
C ASP A 260 10.94 -3.17 -27.04
N TYR A 261 10.76 -2.85 -28.31
CA TYR A 261 11.19 -3.66 -29.44
C TYR A 261 12.71 -3.52 -29.63
N LYS A 262 13.44 -4.58 -29.26
CA LYS A 262 14.85 -4.73 -29.60
C LYS A 262 15.00 -5.61 -30.83
N LEU A 263 15.76 -5.16 -31.83
CA LEU A 263 16.25 -6.03 -32.90
C LEU A 263 17.03 -7.20 -32.30
N LYS A 264 16.84 -8.42 -32.83
CA LYS A 264 17.70 -9.55 -32.43
C LYS A 264 19.16 -9.14 -32.64
N GLU A 265 20.00 -9.34 -31.64
CA GLU A 265 21.38 -8.84 -31.64
C GLU A 265 22.18 -9.32 -32.86
N LYS A 266 21.91 -10.56 -33.33
CA LYS A 266 22.47 -11.09 -34.58
C LYS A 266 22.09 -10.25 -35.80
N ILE A 267 20.82 -9.87 -35.92
CA ILE A 267 20.32 -9.05 -37.02
C ILE A 267 20.93 -7.65 -36.92
N PHE A 268 20.89 -7.04 -35.75
CA PHE A 268 21.49 -5.72 -35.51
C PHE A 268 22.98 -5.68 -35.90
N ARG A 269 23.79 -6.63 -35.39
CA ARG A 269 25.22 -6.72 -35.74
C ARG A 269 25.44 -6.93 -37.23
N GLN A 270 24.64 -7.78 -37.87
CA GLN A 270 24.75 -8.05 -39.31
C GLN A 270 24.39 -6.82 -40.15
N THR A 271 23.36 -6.07 -39.77
CA THR A 271 22.98 -4.81 -40.41
C THR A 271 24.06 -3.75 -40.25
N CYS A 272 24.63 -3.58 -39.05
CA CYS A 272 25.74 -2.64 -38.83
C CYS A 272 26.96 -2.97 -39.70
N LEU A 273 27.30 -4.26 -39.85
CA LEU A 273 28.38 -4.71 -40.73
C LEU A 273 28.07 -4.45 -42.21
N GLN A 274 26.86 -4.79 -42.67
CA GLN A 274 26.44 -4.58 -44.06
C GLN A 274 26.38 -3.10 -44.46
N MET A 275 26.01 -2.24 -43.51
CA MET A 275 25.90 -0.79 -43.72
C MET A 275 27.18 -0.03 -43.34
N ASN A 276 28.23 -0.72 -42.91
CA ASN A 276 29.49 -0.14 -42.43
C ASN A 276 29.30 0.95 -41.34
N LEU A 277 28.38 0.71 -40.40
CA LEU A 277 28.05 1.64 -39.30
C LEU A 277 28.79 1.24 -38.01
N ASN A 278 29.42 2.22 -37.35
CA ASN A 278 30.03 2.06 -36.02
C ASN A 278 29.26 2.86 -34.97
N LEU A 279 28.11 2.33 -34.56
CA LEU A 279 27.23 2.98 -33.58
C LEU A 279 27.81 2.86 -32.17
N THR A 280 27.87 3.98 -31.44
CA THR A 280 28.47 4.06 -30.10
C THR A 280 27.49 4.37 -28.98
N ILE A 281 26.26 4.78 -29.33
CA ILE A 281 25.19 5.10 -28.39
C ILE A 281 23.85 4.62 -28.94
N ASP A 282 23.02 4.05 -28.06
CA ASP A 282 21.67 3.59 -28.36
C ASP A 282 20.64 4.56 -27.77
N LEU A 283 19.89 5.25 -28.62
CA LEU A 283 18.91 6.25 -28.22
C LEU A 283 17.52 5.62 -28.08
N PHE A 284 16.69 6.16 -27.19
CA PHE A 284 15.34 5.68 -26.90
C PHE A 284 15.27 4.23 -26.39
N SER A 285 16.34 3.74 -25.75
CA SER A 285 16.38 2.41 -25.14
C SER A 285 16.50 2.46 -23.62
N GLN A 286 16.13 1.37 -22.97
CA GLN A 286 16.16 1.14 -21.53
C GLN A 286 17.23 0.10 -21.17
N TYR A 287 17.47 -0.10 -19.88
CA TYR A 287 18.49 -1.02 -19.37
C TYR A 287 18.35 -2.47 -19.86
N PHE A 288 17.15 -2.93 -20.22
CA PHE A 288 16.92 -4.33 -20.61
C PHE A 288 16.86 -4.57 -22.13
N ASN A 289 16.75 -3.51 -22.93
CA ASN A 289 16.60 -3.56 -24.39
C ASN A 289 17.68 -2.75 -25.13
N ASN A 290 18.72 -2.28 -24.45
CA ASN A 290 19.85 -1.62 -25.10
C ASN A 290 20.64 -2.59 -25.99
N LEU A 291 21.03 -2.13 -27.17
CA LEU A 291 21.89 -2.85 -28.13
C LEU A 291 23.36 -2.46 -28.01
N LEU A 292 23.64 -1.35 -27.32
CA LEU A 292 24.99 -0.83 -27.10
C LEU A 292 25.23 -0.56 -25.60
N PRO A 293 26.50 -0.58 -25.14
CA PRO A 293 26.84 -0.34 -23.73
C PRO A 293 26.44 1.04 -23.23
N ARG A 294 26.46 2.06 -24.10
CA ARG A 294 25.97 3.41 -23.81
C ARG A 294 24.57 3.55 -24.39
N PHE A 295 23.62 3.95 -23.56
CA PHE A 295 22.25 4.16 -23.98
C PHE A 295 21.59 5.36 -23.29
N MET A 296 20.61 5.98 -23.95
CA MET A 296 19.79 7.07 -23.41
C MET A 296 18.32 6.65 -23.39
N SER A 297 17.67 6.89 -22.24
CA SER A 297 16.27 6.54 -22.00
C SER A 297 15.41 7.79 -21.95
N THR A 298 14.16 7.71 -22.44
CA THR A 298 13.16 8.78 -22.35
C THR A 298 12.63 8.98 -20.92
N ILE A 299 12.89 8.01 -20.04
CA ILE A 299 12.50 8.02 -18.62
C ILE A 299 13.75 7.75 -17.78
N ARG A 300 13.90 8.46 -16.66
CA ARG A 300 15.00 8.25 -15.71
C ARG A 300 14.98 6.83 -15.13
N GLY A 301 16.11 6.14 -15.18
CA GLY A 301 16.28 4.72 -14.84
C GLY A 301 17.59 4.45 -14.08
N HIS A 302 18.13 3.23 -14.26
CA HIS A 302 19.43 2.85 -13.72
C HIS A 302 20.35 2.39 -14.86
N GLY A 303 21.52 3.02 -14.99
CA GLY A 303 22.56 2.64 -15.95
C GLY A 303 22.54 3.40 -17.29
N GLU A 304 21.57 4.29 -17.51
CA GLU A 304 21.55 5.17 -18.68
C GLU A 304 22.68 6.22 -18.64
N THR A 305 23.20 6.57 -19.81
CA THR A 305 24.23 7.62 -19.98
C THR A 305 23.63 9.02 -19.83
N ALA A 306 22.38 9.21 -20.26
CA ALA A 306 21.60 10.42 -20.04
C ALA A 306 20.10 10.13 -20.22
N THR A 307 19.26 11.10 -19.88
CA THR A 307 17.83 11.10 -20.20
C THR A 307 17.63 11.86 -21.50
N ASP A 308 16.95 11.26 -22.48
CA ASP A 308 16.60 11.92 -23.73
C ASP A 308 15.58 13.05 -23.43
N ALA A 309 15.78 14.21 -24.06
CA ALA A 309 15.02 15.44 -23.80
C ALA A 309 13.80 15.61 -24.73
N LEU A 310 13.52 14.66 -25.62
CA LEU A 310 12.35 14.70 -26.52
C LEU A 310 11.03 14.31 -25.83
N ASN A 311 10.70 15.00 -24.75
CA ASN A 311 9.35 15.09 -24.16
C ASN A 311 8.94 16.56 -24.04
#